data_AF-A0A0Q0GKZ8-F1
#
_entry.id   AF-A0A0Q0GKZ8-F1
#
_cell.length_a   1.000
_cell.length_b   1.000
_cell.length_c   1.000
_cell.angle_alpha   90.00
_cell.angle_beta   90.00
_cell.angle_gamma   90.00
#
_symmetry.space_group_name_H-M   'P 1'
#
loop_
_entity.id
_entity.type
_entity.pdbx_description
1 polymer ?
#
loop_
_entity_poly.entity_id
_entity_poly.type
_entity_poly.pdbx_seq_one_letter_code
_entity_poly.pdbx_strand_id
1 'polypeptide(L)'
;MDRVFTDNQEEIVEYGLEKIDANETVEVNLKDLTYVYRTLQEYMRFFHQPAHYQNLSDIHNFLGTADKPAGFHILNESVYEKMRDMFPEHIDNMFGEGDFDCPKLPSYYNENR
;
A
#
# COMPACT_ATOMS: atom_id res chain seq x y z
N MET A 1 -15.18 12.39 18.28
CA MET A 1 -15.45 10.95 18.08
C MET A 1 -14.26 10.19 18.62
N ASP A 2 -14.50 9.15 19.40
CA ASP A 2 -13.42 8.26 19.82
C ASP A 2 -12.87 7.54 18.60
N ARG A 3 -11.53 7.44 18.51
CA ARG A 3 -10.87 6.72 17.42
C ARG A 3 -11.16 5.23 17.59
N VAL A 4 -11.69 4.59 16.54
CA VAL A 4 -11.90 3.14 16.50
C VAL A 4 -10.68 2.51 15.82
N PHE A 5 -10.17 1.41 16.38
CA PHE A 5 -8.99 0.72 15.86
C PHE A 5 -9.33 -0.69 15.41
N THR A 6 -8.59 -1.22 14.43
CA THR A 6 -8.73 -2.60 13.93
C THR A 6 -7.37 -3.27 13.75
N ASP A 7 -7.31 -4.57 14.05
CA ASP A 7 -6.20 -5.46 13.67
C ASP A 7 -6.49 -6.18 12.33
N ASN A 8 -7.63 -5.90 11.68
CA ASN A 8 -7.98 -6.43 10.37
C ASN A 8 -7.56 -5.46 9.26
N GLN A 9 -6.45 -5.75 8.58
CA GLN A 9 -5.91 -4.91 7.50
C GLN A 9 -6.70 -5.06 6.21
N GLU A 10 -7.36 -6.20 5.99
CA GLU A 10 -8.24 -6.41 4.84
C GLU A 10 -9.42 -5.44 4.89
N GLU A 11 -10.01 -5.22 6.07
CA GLU A 11 -11.07 -4.22 6.27
C GLU A 11 -10.62 -2.79 5.89
N ILE A 12 -9.35 -2.46 6.07
CA ILE A 12 -8.81 -1.15 5.71
C ILE A 12 -8.62 -1.05 4.19
N VAL A 13 -8.14 -2.13 3.56
CA VAL A 13 -7.85 -2.17 2.12
C VAL A 13 -9.12 -2.25 1.27
N GLU A 14 -10.13 -3.00 1.71
CA GLU A 14 -11.37 -3.21 0.96
C GLU A 14 -12.37 -2.05 1.08
N TYR A 15 -12.19 -1.16 2.06
CA TYR A 15 -13.14 -0.10 2.33
C TYR A 15 -13.33 0.84 1.13
N GLY A 16 -14.58 1.00 0.69
CA GLY A 16 -14.94 1.88 -0.41
C GLY A 16 -14.77 1.26 -1.80
N LEU A 17 -14.18 0.07 -1.93
CA LEU A 17 -14.05 -0.61 -3.22
C LEU A 17 -15.40 -1.02 -3.81
N GLU A 18 -16.42 -1.22 -2.97
CA GLU A 18 -17.79 -1.51 -3.41
C GLU A 18 -18.46 -0.37 -4.21
N LYS A 19 -17.85 0.82 -4.20
CA LYS A 19 -18.30 1.99 -4.96
C LYS A 19 -17.84 1.96 -6.43
N ILE A 20 -16.89 1.09 -6.78
CA ILE A 20 -16.34 0.95 -8.13
C ILE A 20 -17.16 -0.11 -8.89
N ASP A 21 -17.47 0.13 -10.16
CA ASP A 21 -18.12 -0.89 -10.99
C ASP A 21 -17.19 -2.11 -11.15
N ALA A 22 -17.68 -3.29 -10.77
CA ALA A 22 -16.91 -4.54 -10.83
C ALA A 22 -16.48 -4.95 -12.26
N ASN A 23 -17.09 -4.35 -13.30
CA ASN A 23 -16.73 -4.58 -14.70
C ASN A 23 -15.85 -3.48 -15.29
N GLU A 24 -15.57 -2.42 -14.53
CA GLU A 24 -14.69 -1.34 -14.98
C GLU A 24 -13.25 -1.82 -15.07
N THR A 25 -12.58 -1.47 -16.16
CA THR A 25 -11.19 -1.85 -16.41
C THR A 25 -10.41 -0.68 -16.98
N VAL A 26 -9.12 -0.62 -16.69
CA VAL A 26 -8.18 0.34 -17.25
C VAL A 26 -7.07 -0.37 -18.02
N GLU A 27 -6.59 0.26 -19.11
CA GLU A 27 -5.37 -0.16 -19.78
C GLU A 27 -4.17 0.51 -19.08
N VAL A 28 -3.12 -0.26 -18.81
CA VAL A 28 -1.93 0.23 -18.10
C VAL A 28 -0.66 -0.11 -18.86
N ASN A 29 0.41 0.66 -18.60
CA ASN A 29 1.72 0.34 -19.14
C ASN A 29 2.23 -1.00 -18.57
N LEU A 30 2.51 -1.96 -19.46
CA LEU A 30 2.92 -3.32 -19.06
C LEU A 30 4.23 -3.33 -18.25
N LYS A 31 5.18 -2.45 -18.56
CA LYS A 31 6.46 -2.38 -17.84
C LYS A 31 6.23 -1.87 -16.42
N ASP A 32 5.40 -0.86 -16.25
CA ASP A 32 5.09 -0.28 -14.94
C ASP A 32 4.25 -1.23 -14.10
N LEU A 33 3.26 -1.92 -14.69
CA LEU A 33 2.53 -3.01 -14.03
C LEU A 33 3.49 -4.11 -13.56
N THR A 34 4.44 -4.49 -14.41
CA THR A 34 5.46 -5.50 -14.06
C THR A 34 6.37 -4.99 -12.93
N TYR A 35 6.74 -3.71 -12.93
CA TYR A 35 7.55 -3.11 -11.87
C TYR A 35 6.83 -3.19 -10.51
N VAL A 36 5.57 -2.73 -10.46
CA VAL A 36 4.73 -2.80 -9.25
C VAL A 36 4.61 -4.24 -8.75
N TYR A 37 4.31 -5.18 -9.66
CA TYR A 37 4.21 -6.60 -9.30
C TYR A 37 5.52 -7.15 -8.73
N ARG A 38 6.67 -6.80 -9.32
CA ARG A 38 8.00 -7.21 -8.83
C ARG A 38 8.33 -6.59 -7.47
N THR A 39 7.92 -5.35 -7.22
CA THR A 39 8.03 -4.70 -5.90
C THR A 39 7.25 -5.48 -4.85
N LEU A 40 5.98 -5.83 -5.13
CA LEU A 40 5.16 -6.63 -4.20
C LEU A 40 5.74 -8.04 -3.99
N GLN A 41 6.27 -8.68 -5.03
CA GLN A 41 6.98 -9.97 -4.89
C GLN A 41 8.21 -9.88 -3.98
N GLU A 42 8.97 -8.78 -4.05
CA GLU A 42 10.13 -8.56 -3.19
C GLU A 42 9.72 -8.47 -1.71
N TYR A 43 8.67 -7.69 -1.44
CA TYR A 43 8.10 -7.57 -0.11
C TYR A 43 7.58 -8.91 0.39
N MET A 44 6.84 -9.65 -0.43
CA MET A 44 6.40 -11.00 -0.09
C MET A 44 7.59 -11.92 0.18
N ARG A 45 8.66 -11.89 -0.62
CA ARG A 45 9.85 -12.71 -0.39
C ARG A 45 10.52 -12.40 0.95
N PHE A 46 10.60 -11.13 1.32
CA PHE A 46 11.16 -10.70 2.59
C PHE A 46 10.27 -11.13 3.77
N PHE A 47 8.98 -10.77 3.74
CA PHE A 47 8.05 -10.98 4.85
C PHE A 47 7.46 -12.39 4.94
N HIS A 48 7.60 -13.24 3.92
CA HIS A 48 7.10 -14.62 3.96
C HIS A 48 7.90 -15.52 4.92
N GLN A 49 9.18 -15.23 5.15
CA GLN A 49 10.06 -16.07 5.96
C GLN A 49 10.58 -15.26 7.17
N PRO A 50 10.07 -15.50 8.40
CA PRO A 50 10.51 -14.83 9.62
C PRO A 50 12.02 -14.84 9.86
N ALA A 51 12.73 -15.85 9.35
CA ALA A 51 14.19 -15.91 9.43
C ALA A 51 14.91 -14.77 8.67
N HIS A 52 14.23 -14.07 7.75
CA HIS A 52 14.79 -12.91 7.04
C HIS A 52 14.76 -11.62 7.86
N TYR A 53 13.96 -11.56 8.93
CA TYR A 53 13.77 -10.34 9.74
C TYR A 53 13.72 -10.68 11.23
N GLN A 54 14.78 -11.32 11.73
CA GLN A 54 14.85 -11.75 13.12
C GLN A 54 14.87 -10.57 14.10
N ASN A 55 15.39 -9.42 13.66
CA ASN A 55 15.52 -8.22 14.46
C ASN A 55 14.99 -7.00 13.71
N LEU A 56 14.63 -5.96 14.46
CA LEU A 56 14.15 -4.70 13.89
C LEU A 56 15.17 -4.05 12.93
N SER A 57 16.48 -4.26 13.15
CA SER A 57 17.53 -3.82 12.24
C SER A 57 17.40 -4.41 10.83
N ASP A 58 16.93 -5.65 10.70
CA ASP A 58 16.78 -6.31 9.41
C ASP A 58 15.65 -5.65 8.61
N ILE A 59 14.56 -5.29 9.28
CA ILE A 59 13.45 -4.52 8.72
C ILE A 59 13.94 -3.13 8.29
N HIS A 60 14.68 -2.43 9.14
CA HIS A 60 15.23 -1.11 8.80
C HIS A 60 16.20 -1.17 7.62
N ASN A 61 17.04 -2.21 7.52
CA ASN A 61 17.95 -2.41 6.41
C ASN A 61 17.21 -2.70 5.10
N PHE A 62 16.16 -3.53 5.15
CA PHE A 62 15.33 -3.82 3.99
C PHE A 62 14.58 -2.57 3.50
N LEU A 63 13.89 -1.87 4.39
CA LEU A 63 13.13 -0.67 4.03
C LEU A 63 14.05 0.46 3.58
N GLY A 64 15.17 0.68 4.27
CA GLY A 64 16.05 1.82 4.02
C GLY A 64 15.30 3.15 4.06
N THR A 65 15.68 4.06 3.17
CA THR A 65 15.14 5.42 3.05
C THR A 65 14.81 5.71 1.59
N ALA A 66 14.00 6.74 1.32
CA ALA A 66 13.54 7.06 -0.05
C ALA A 66 14.67 7.49 -1.00
N ASP A 67 15.77 7.99 -0.47
CA ASP A 67 16.97 8.43 -1.19
C ASP A 67 17.94 7.29 -1.54
N LYS A 68 17.64 6.06 -1.11
CA LYS A 68 18.47 4.87 -1.36
C LYS A 68 17.68 3.83 -2.14
N PRO A 69 18.32 2.99 -2.97
CA PRO A 69 17.64 1.91 -3.70
C PRO A 69 17.27 0.73 -2.77
N ALA A 70 16.37 0.99 -1.82
CA ALA A 70 15.88 0.06 -0.81
C ALA A 70 14.35 -0.11 -0.90
N GLY A 71 13.77 -0.94 -0.04
CA GLY A 71 12.35 -1.29 -0.05
C GLY A 71 11.42 -0.08 -0.11
N PHE A 72 11.66 0.92 0.74
CA PHE A 72 10.82 2.12 0.79
C PHE A 72 10.89 2.93 -0.50
N HIS A 73 12.06 3.03 -1.14
CA HIS A 73 12.22 3.72 -2.41
C HIS A 73 11.43 3.03 -3.53
N ILE A 74 11.58 1.70 -3.68
CA ILE A 74 10.88 0.96 -4.75
C ILE A 74 9.36 0.93 -4.53
N LEU A 75 8.90 0.93 -3.26
CA LEU A 75 7.48 1.03 -2.93
C LEU A 75 6.93 2.43 -3.21
N ASN A 76 7.67 3.47 -2.83
CA ASN A 76 7.29 4.85 -3.10
C ASN A 76 7.20 5.12 -4.61
N GLU A 77 8.20 4.70 -5.39
CA GLU A 77 8.19 4.80 -6.85
C GLU A 77 7.00 4.03 -7.45
N SER A 78 6.73 2.81 -6.96
CA SER A 78 5.61 2.01 -7.43
C SER A 78 4.27 2.74 -7.24
N VAL A 79 4.02 3.30 -6.04
CA VAL A 79 2.75 3.94 -5.70
C VAL A 79 2.61 5.33 -6.34
N TYR A 80 3.60 6.20 -6.19
CA TYR A 80 3.47 7.62 -6.52
C TYR A 80 3.95 8.00 -7.91
N GLU A 81 4.76 7.17 -8.56
CA GLU A 81 5.23 7.45 -9.92
C GLU A 81 4.63 6.48 -10.93
N LYS A 82 4.71 5.17 -10.68
CA LYS A 82 4.28 4.16 -11.67
C LYS A 82 2.76 4.02 -11.72
N MET A 83 2.08 3.98 -10.57
CA MET A 83 0.63 3.78 -10.52
C MET A 83 -0.19 5.06 -10.65
N ARG A 84 0.41 6.24 -10.40
CA ARG A 84 -0.32 7.51 -10.36
C ARG A 84 -1.15 7.76 -11.62
N ASP A 85 -0.57 7.54 -12.79
CA ASP A 85 -1.23 7.80 -14.06
C ASP A 85 -2.09 6.61 -14.56
N MET A 86 -2.21 5.54 -13.75
CA MET A 86 -3.05 4.38 -14.07
C MET A 86 -4.50 4.57 -13.62
N PHE A 87 -4.77 5.52 -12.72
CA PHE A 87 -6.11 5.76 -12.19
C PHE A 87 -6.90 6.76 -13.08
N PRO A 88 -8.16 6.47 -13.40
CA PRO A 88 -9.05 7.43 -14.03
C PRO A 88 -9.35 8.62 -13.09
N GLU A 89 -9.66 9.79 -13.67
CA GLU A 89 -9.93 11.03 -12.93
C GLU A 89 -10.97 10.86 -11.80
N HIS A 90 -12.02 10.06 -12.02
CA HIS A 90 -13.04 9.85 -10.99
C HIS A 90 -12.50 9.05 -9.79
N ILE A 91 -11.56 8.12 -9.99
CA ILE A 91 -10.89 7.40 -8.89
C ILE A 91 -9.97 8.36 -8.12
N ASP A 92 -9.25 9.23 -8.82
CA ASP A 92 -8.43 10.27 -8.18
C ASP A 92 -9.29 11.23 -7.33
N ASN A 93 -10.46 11.61 -7.83
CA ASN A 93 -11.42 12.42 -7.07
C ASN A 93 -11.91 11.69 -5.82
N MET A 94 -12.22 10.40 -5.92
CA MET A 94 -12.61 9.57 -4.76
C MET A 94 -11.51 9.51 -3.70
N PHE A 95 -10.23 9.40 -4.10
CA PHE A 95 -9.11 9.54 -3.16
C PHE A 95 -9.08 10.92 -2.50
N GLY A 96 -9.30 12.00 -3.26
CA GLY A 96 -9.32 13.37 -2.75
C GLY A 96 -10.48 13.68 -1.81
N GLU A 97 -11.62 13.03 -1.99
CA GLU A 97 -12.84 13.17 -1.18
C GLU A 97 -12.84 12.28 0.07
N GLY A 98 -11.87 11.37 0.19
CA GLY A 98 -11.77 10.42 1.31
C GLY A 98 -12.75 9.25 1.19
N ASP A 99 -13.20 8.92 -0.01
CA ASP A 99 -14.14 7.79 -0.22
C ASP A 99 -13.57 6.44 0.20
N PHE A 100 -12.23 6.33 0.18
CA PHE A 100 -11.45 5.17 0.60
C PHE A 100 -10.88 5.29 2.02
N ASP A 101 -11.18 6.37 2.75
CA ASP A 101 -10.70 6.57 4.12
C ASP A 101 -11.52 5.70 5.09
N CYS A 102 -10.97 4.53 5.43
CA CYS A 102 -11.59 3.64 6.40
C CYS A 102 -11.82 4.38 7.74
N PRO A 103 -13.05 4.36 8.31
CA PRO A 103 -13.34 5.03 9.57
C PRO A 103 -12.62 4.39 10.77
N LYS A 104 -12.07 3.18 10.59
CA LYS A 104 -11.22 2.51 11.57
C LYS A 104 -9.75 2.73 11.21
N LEU A 105 -8.96 3.10 12.21
CA LEU A 105 -7.51 3.20 12.05
C LEU A 105 -6.85 1.83 12.31
N PRO A 106 -5.71 1.54 11.65
CA PRO A 106 -4.89 0.41 12.04
C PRO A 106 -4.48 0.50 13.51
N SER A 107 -4.44 -0.63 14.20
CA SER A 107 -4.13 -0.69 15.64
C SER A 107 -2.76 -0.13 16.05
N TYR A 108 -1.81 -0.05 15.11
CA TYR A 108 -0.50 0.59 15.33
C TYR A 108 -0.56 2.13 15.42
N TYR A 109 -1.72 2.76 15.19
CA TYR A 109 -1.98 4.17 15.52
C TYR A 109 -2.47 4.37 16.96
N ASN A 110 -2.73 3.30 17.71
CA ASN A 110 -3.15 3.41 19.10
C ASN A 110 -1.92 3.67 19.99
N GLU A 111 -1.74 4.92 20.41
CA GLU A 111 -0.63 5.35 21.28
C GLU A 111 -0.73 4.81 22.72
N ASN A 112 -1.87 4.24 23.12
CA ASN A 112 -2.10 3.68 24.45
C ASN A 112 -1.88 2.16 24.53
N ARG A 113 -1.12 1.59 23.58
CA ARG A 113 -0.79 0.15 23.55
C ARG A 113 0.42 -0.20 24.39
#